data_AF-A0A930XHZ7-F1
#
_entry.id   AF-A0A930XHZ7-F1
#
_cell.length_a   1.000
_cell.length_b   1.000
_cell.length_c   1.000
_cell.angle_alpha   90.00
_cell.angle_beta   90.00
_cell.angle_gamma   90.00
#
_symmetry.space_group_name_H-M   'P 1'
#
loop_
_entity.id
_entity.type
_entity.pdbx_description
1 polymer ?
#
loop_
_entity_poly.entity_id
_entity_poly.type
_entity_poly.pdbx_seq_one_letter_code
_entity_poly.pdbx_strand_id
1 'polypeptide(L)'
;MRFQQGDPLELPPLPPYEAALLSSLAFFRKQERKIQALNCLTMYLRQSEARVLGELKFYARTLNMDPQDLLRLIHHDPVRAETLLREQMEQADAESAD
;
A
#
# COMPACT_ATOMS: atom_id res chain seq x y z
N MET A 1 8.92 1.29 15.72
CA MET A 1 9.40 1.43 14.32
C MET A 1 9.19 2.88 13.90
N ARG A 2 10.22 3.59 13.43
CA ARG A 2 10.10 4.98 12.98
C ARG A 2 10.32 5.01 11.46
N PHE A 3 9.24 5.11 10.70
CA PHE A 3 9.31 5.63 9.33
C PHE A 3 9.71 7.11 9.45
N GLN A 4 10.89 7.47 8.96
CA GLN A 4 11.49 8.78 9.26
C GLN A 4 10.79 9.92 8.51
N GLN A 5 10.49 9.69 7.23
CA GLN A 5 9.77 10.60 6.36
C GLN A 5 9.11 9.76 5.26
N GLY A 6 7.89 10.10 4.86
CA GLY A 6 7.25 9.42 3.73
C GLY A 6 7.88 9.88 2.42
N ASP A 7 8.13 8.95 1.50
CA ASP A 7 8.64 9.27 0.17
C ASP A 7 7.65 10.15 -0.59
N PRO A 8 8.13 11.12 -1.39
CA PRO A 8 7.26 11.95 -2.21
C PRO A 8 6.49 11.08 -3.20
N LEU A 9 5.17 11.25 -3.24
CA LEU A 9 4.31 10.56 -4.19
C LEU A 9 4.17 11.38 -5.47
N GLU A 10 4.69 10.86 -6.56
CA GLU A 10 4.37 11.34 -7.90
C GLU A 10 3.11 10.64 -8.39
N LEU A 11 2.03 11.41 -8.51
CA LEU A 11 0.73 10.87 -8.92
C LEU A 11 0.40 11.31 -10.35
N PRO A 12 -0.13 10.40 -11.18
CA PRO A 12 -0.73 10.80 -12.44
C PRO A 12 -1.93 11.75 -12.19
N PRO A 13 -2.37 12.51 -13.19
CA PRO A 13 -3.53 13.36 -13.05
C PRO A 13 -4.76 12.54 -12.67
N LEU A 14 -5.55 13.08 -11.74
CA LEU A 14 -6.85 12.51 -11.40
C LEU A 14 -7.81 12.60 -12.58
N PRO A 15 -8.75 11.64 -12.72
CA PRO A 15 -9.83 11.79 -13.69
C PRO A 15 -10.67 13.05 -13.39
N PRO A 16 -11.36 13.62 -14.40
CA PRO A 16 -11.94 14.97 -14.30
C PRO A 16 -12.94 15.15 -13.17
N TYR A 17 -13.77 14.14 -12.89
CA TYR A 17 -14.79 14.21 -11.86
C TYR A 17 -14.17 14.25 -10.46
N GLU A 18 -13.24 13.35 -10.17
CA GLU A 18 -12.49 13.28 -8.91
C GLU A 18 -11.66 14.54 -8.71
N ALA A 19 -11.09 15.09 -9.78
CA ALA A 19 -10.38 16.37 -9.74
C ALA A 19 -11.30 17.53 -9.33
N ALA A 20 -12.53 17.59 -9.84
CA ALA A 20 -13.53 18.58 -9.46
C ALA A 20 -14.02 18.41 -8.02
N LEU A 21 -14.26 17.16 -7.58
CA LEU A 21 -14.63 16.85 -6.20
C LEU A 21 -13.53 17.26 -5.21
N LEU A 22 -12.27 16.91 -5.50
CA LEU A 22 -11.13 17.29 -4.67
C LEU A 22 -10.98 18.82 -4.57
N SER A 23 -11.18 19.53 -5.68
CA SER A 23 -11.10 20.99 -5.71
C SER A 23 -12.21 21.63 -4.87
N SER A 24 -13.45 21.12 -4.99
CA SER A 24 -14.59 21.56 -4.18
C SER A 24 -14.36 21.30 -2.69
N LEU A 25 -13.86 20.11 -2.34
CA LEU A 25 -13.58 19.75 -0.96
C LEU A 25 -12.49 20.65 -0.34
N ALA A 26 -11.41 20.89 -1.09
CA ALA A 26 -10.33 21.79 -0.66
C ALA A 26 -10.84 23.21 -0.43
N PHE A 27 -11.72 23.71 -1.32
CA PHE A 27 -12.37 25.01 -1.17
C PHE A 27 -13.20 25.09 0.12
N PHE A 28 -14.10 24.13 0.37
CA PHE A 28 -14.94 24.13 1.59
C PHE A 28 -14.12 24.02 2.87
N ARG A 29 -12.97 23.33 2.83
CA ARG A 29 -12.06 23.18 3.96
C ARG A 29 -11.06 24.33 4.11
N LYS A 30 -11.03 25.29 3.18
CA LYS A 30 -10.06 26.40 3.12
C LYS A 30 -8.61 25.90 3.18
N GLN A 31 -8.30 24.86 2.41
CA GLN A 31 -6.97 24.25 2.35
C GLN A 31 -6.46 24.19 0.91
N GLU A 32 -5.14 24.10 0.77
CA GLU A 32 -4.53 23.81 -0.53
C GLU A 32 -4.97 22.43 -1.02
N ARG A 33 -5.24 22.35 -2.33
CA ARG A 33 -5.68 21.10 -2.98
C ARG A 33 -4.72 19.93 -2.74
N LYS A 34 -3.40 20.19 -2.74
CA LYS A 34 -2.36 19.18 -2.47
C LYS A 34 -2.43 18.65 -1.04
N ILE A 35 -2.59 19.53 -0.06
CA ILE A 35 -2.73 19.16 1.35
C ILE A 35 -4.02 18.35 1.55
N GLN A 36 -5.12 18.77 0.93
CA GLN A 36 -6.38 18.02 1.00
C GLN A 36 -6.25 16.62 0.37
N ALA A 37 -5.53 16.48 -0.75
CA ALA A 37 -5.28 15.19 -1.37
C ALA A 37 -4.49 14.26 -0.44
N LEU A 38 -3.42 14.78 0.19
CA LEU A 38 -2.63 14.04 1.18
C LEU A 38 -3.49 13.61 2.38
N ASN A 39 -4.36 14.48 2.86
CA ASN A 39 -5.29 14.18 3.95
C ASN A 39 -6.27 13.06 3.57
N CYS A 40 -6.85 13.12 2.38
CA CYS A 40 -7.73 12.07 1.85
C CYS A 40 -7.01 10.72 1.75
N LEU A 41 -5.80 10.70 1.19
CA LEU A 41 -4.99 9.48 1.08
C LEU A 41 -4.64 8.91 2.46
N THR A 42 -4.18 9.76 3.38
CA THR A 42 -3.85 9.36 4.76
C THR A 42 -5.04 8.76 5.49
N MET A 43 -6.21 9.39 5.34
CA MET A 43 -7.45 8.89 5.93
C MET A 43 -7.83 7.52 5.36
N TYR A 44 -7.77 7.37 4.04
CA TYR A 44 -8.09 6.10 3.38
C TYR A 44 -7.15 4.97 3.80
N LEU A 45 -5.85 5.24 3.91
CA LEU A 45 -4.85 4.27 4.37
C LEU A 45 -5.12 3.83 5.81
N ARG A 46 -5.47 4.76 6.72
CA ARG A 46 -5.85 4.42 8.11
C ARG A 46 -7.13 3.59 8.18
N GLN A 47 -8.13 3.93 7.36
CA GLN A 47 -9.36 3.15 7.28
C GLN A 47 -9.12 1.73 6.75
N SER A 48 -8.12 1.57 5.88
CA SER A 48 -7.75 0.28 5.27
C SER A 48 -6.72 -0.50 6.08
N GLU A 49 -6.18 0.04 7.18
CA GLU A 49 -5.04 -0.52 7.92
C GLU A 49 -5.26 -1.98 8.32
N ALA A 50 -6.41 -2.28 8.93
CA ALA A 50 -6.70 -3.63 9.41
C ALA A 50 -6.69 -4.67 8.28
N ARG A 51 -7.21 -4.29 7.10
CA ARG A 51 -7.20 -5.15 5.91
C ARG A 51 -5.78 -5.37 5.40
N VAL A 52 -5.03 -4.28 5.21
CA VAL A 52 -3.64 -4.32 4.72
C VAL A 52 -2.75 -5.16 5.64
N LEU A 53 -2.85 -4.97 6.96
CA LEU A 53 -2.11 -5.76 7.94
C LEU A 53 -2.55 -7.23 7.98
N GLY A 54 -3.82 -7.52 7.70
CA GLY A 54 -4.33 -8.88 7.56
C GLY A 54 -3.68 -9.62 6.38
N GLU A 55 -3.64 -8.97 5.22
CA GLU A 55 -2.99 -9.50 4.01
C GLU A 55 -1.49 -9.68 4.22
N LEU A 56 -0.81 -8.71 4.84
CA LEU A 56 0.61 -8.83 5.21
C LEU A 56 0.87 -10.03 6.11
N LYS A 57 0.05 -10.25 7.13
CA LYS A 57 0.20 -11.42 8.03
C LYS A 57 0.01 -12.74 7.29
N PHE A 58 -0.93 -12.79 6.35
CA PHE A 58 -1.18 -13.98 5.55
C PHE A 58 0.06 -14.32 4.69
N TYR A 59 0.50 -13.38 3.87
CA TYR A 59 1.63 -13.59 2.97
C TYR A 59 2.96 -13.79 3.69
N ALA A 60 3.17 -13.12 4.82
CA ALA A 60 4.36 -13.32 5.62
C ALA A 60 4.44 -14.75 6.17
N ARG A 61 3.31 -15.36 6.56
CA ARG A 61 3.29 -16.78 6.96
C ARG A 61 3.67 -17.71 5.81
N THR A 62 3.16 -17.45 4.61
CA THR A 62 3.53 -18.24 3.41
C THR A 62 5.03 -18.18 3.12
N LEU A 63 5.66 -17.02 3.34
CA LEU A 63 7.09 -16.82 3.16
C LEU A 63 7.94 -17.21 4.39
N ASN A 64 7.32 -17.71 5.45
CA ASN A 64 7.95 -17.93 6.77
C ASN A 64 8.76 -16.70 7.26
N MET A 65 8.17 -15.51 7.08
CA MET A 65 8.77 -14.20 7.37
C MET A 65 7.96 -13.47 8.45
N ASP A 66 8.59 -12.57 9.20
CA ASP A 66 7.85 -11.64 10.07
C ASP A 66 7.04 -10.64 9.21
N PRO A 67 5.77 -10.32 9.56
CA PRO A 67 4.96 -9.37 8.80
C PRO A 67 5.59 -7.98 8.66
N GLN A 68 6.39 -7.53 9.63
CA GLN A 68 7.10 -6.25 9.54
C GLN A 68 8.25 -6.30 8.55
N ASP A 69 8.92 -7.44 8.43
CA ASP A 69 9.98 -7.62 7.44
C ASP A 69 9.40 -7.68 6.03
N LEU A 70 8.25 -8.33 5.85
CA LEU A 70 7.54 -8.30 4.57
C LEU A 70 7.07 -6.87 4.21
N LEU A 71 6.54 -6.12 5.19
CA LEU A 71 6.16 -4.72 4.98
C LEU A 71 7.36 -3.87 4.52
N ARG A 72 8.53 -4.05 5.14
CA ARG A 72 9.76 -3.36 4.73
C ARG A 72 10.21 -3.77 3.35
N LEU A 73 10.15 -5.07 3.04
CA LEU A 73 10.51 -5.58 1.73
C LEU A 73 9.61 -4.98 0.65
N ILE A 74 8.30 -4.97 0.84
CA ILE A 74 7.36 -4.34 -0.12
C ILE A 74 7.65 -2.85 -0.29
N HIS A 75 7.98 -2.15 0.80
CA HIS A 75 8.27 -0.72 0.75
C HIS A 75 9.57 -0.40 0.01
N HIS A 76 10.61 -1.22 0.16
CA HIS A 76 11.94 -0.96 -0.42
C HIS A 76 12.16 -1.63 -1.79
N ASP A 77 11.61 -2.82 -2.00
CA ASP A 77 11.75 -3.63 -3.21
C ASP A 77 10.49 -4.48 -3.46
N PRO A 78 9.42 -3.85 -3.99
CA PRO A 78 8.16 -4.55 -4.25
C PRO A 78 8.30 -5.66 -5.29
N VAL A 79 9.24 -5.53 -6.24
CA VAL A 79 9.50 -6.54 -7.26
C VAL A 79 10.06 -7.80 -6.62
N ARG A 80 11.03 -7.66 -5.69
CA ARG A 80 11.54 -8.82 -4.94
C ARG A 80 10.47 -9.48 -4.08
N ALA A 81 9.61 -8.70 -3.43
CA ALA A 81 8.49 -9.25 -2.67
C ALA A 81 7.55 -10.09 -3.57
N GLU A 82 7.21 -9.59 -4.76
CA GLU A 82 6.37 -10.31 -5.72
C GLU A 82 7.02 -11.62 -6.21
N THR A 83 8.31 -11.57 -6.56
CA THR A 83 9.05 -12.76 -7.00
C THR A 83 9.06 -13.85 -5.94
N LEU A 84 9.33 -13.51 -4.68
CA LEU A 84 9.33 -14.49 -3.57
C LEU A 84 7.96 -15.15 -3.37
N LEU A 85 6.88 -14.36 -3.47
CA LEU A 85 5.52 -14.90 -3.35
C LEU A 85 5.20 -15.86 -4.48
N ARG A 86 5.61 -15.52 -5.71
CA ARG A 86 5.41 -16.38 -6.88
C ARG A 86 6.18 -17.70 -6.76
N GLU A 87 7.47 -17.62 -6.41
CA GLU A 87 8.32 -18.80 -6.20
C GLU A 87 7.74 -19.75 -5.15
N GLN A 88 7.20 -19.22 -4.05
CA GLN A 88 6.56 -20.06 -3.02
C GLN A 88 5.24 -20.67 -3.47
N MET A 89 4.42 -19.94 -4.23
CA MET A 89 3.18 -20.49 -4.77
C MET A 89 3.45 -21.62 -5.77
N GLU A 90 4.45 -21.46 -6.64
CA GLU A 90 4.87 -22.50 -7.59
C GLU A 90 5.41 -23.77 -6.89
N GLN A 91 6.13 -23.61 -5.77
CA GLN A 91 6.61 -24.73 -4.95
C GLN A 91 5.46 -25.47 -4.26
N ALA A 92 4.51 -24.75 -3.67
CA ALA A 92 3.35 -25.34 -3.01
C ALA A 92 2.45 -26.13 -3.99
N ASP A 93 2.30 -25.65 -5.21
CA ASP A 93 1.56 -26.34 -6.27
C ASP A 93 2.28 -27.63 -6.73
N ALA A 94 3.61 -27.61 -6.79
CA ALA A 94 4.41 -28.79 -7.15
C ALA A 94 4.37 -29.88 -6.08
N GLU A 95 4.41 -29.52 -4.79
CA GLU A 95 4.32 -30.48 -3.67
C GLU A 95 2.92 -31.09 -3.48
N SER A 96 1.88 -30.43 -3.99
CA SER A 96 0.49 -30.91 -3.93
C SER A 96 0.11 -31.87 -5.06
N ALA A 97 1.00 -32.07 -6.04
CA ALA A 97 0.79 -32.91 -7.22
C ALA A 97 1.43 -34.32 -7.10
N ASP A 98 2.21 -34.57 -6.04
CA ASP A 98 2.76 -35.87 -5.63
C ASP A 98 1.90 -36.53 -4.52
#